data_AF-K3WTW2-F1
#
_entry.id   AF-K3WTW2-F1
#
_cell.length_a   1.000
_cell.length_b   1.000
_cell.length_c   1.000
_cell.angle_alpha   90.00
_cell.angle_beta   90.00
_cell.angle_gamma   90.00
#
_symmetry.space_group_name_H-M   'P 1'
#
loop_
_entity.id
_entity.type
_entity.pdbx_description
1 polymer ?
#
loop_
_entity_poly.entity_id
_entity_poly.type
_entity_poly.pdbx_seq_one_letter_code
_entity_poly.pdbx_strand_id
1 'polypeptide(L)'
;MNYFWGESTPAPAAANVKTYKSVDEIDFHAFADETLQILLARHSGDDKVTTWELVDAHEEGDVKIWQGAVEGSSWSPFRASRRISADKVTIQNSLLDPVLLLKLDDMMDAVNVLKAVDEEGKLSLRQIVSKGVFPVAAREFVLVTYATALPDGRLVIASRSIPLEGVPLPEGAVRGENIVTGYIIQETTDANGKPCCDVTLLAHVDLSGYIPATIVNMLGTSSTIKLLDNLEAVVEVQA
;
A
#
# COMPACT_ATOMS: atom_id res chain seq x y z
N MET A 1 9.68 25.25 29.87
CA MET A 1 9.87 24.47 28.63
C MET A 1 10.31 23.08 29.05
N ASN A 2 9.40 22.12 29.06
CA ASN A 2 9.73 20.73 29.35
C ASN A 2 9.68 19.97 28.03
N TYR A 3 10.83 19.48 27.58
CA TYR A 3 10.94 18.57 26.44
C TYR A 3 10.54 17.18 26.94
N PHE A 4 9.34 16.74 26.58
CA PHE A 4 8.93 15.35 26.70
C PHE A 4 9.57 14.57 25.54
N TRP A 5 10.65 13.86 25.84
CA TRP A 5 11.12 12.77 24.99
C TRP A 5 10.20 11.59 25.23
N GLY A 6 9.22 11.37 24.35
CA GLY A 6 8.44 10.15 24.37
C GLY A 6 9.36 8.98 24.02
N GLU A 7 9.63 8.13 24.99
CA GLU A 7 10.16 6.79 24.73
C GLU A 7 9.12 6.04 23.90
N SER A 8 9.36 5.89 22.60
CA SER A 8 8.62 4.94 21.78
C SER A 8 9.14 3.55 22.11
N THR A 9 8.51 2.89 23.07
CA THR A 9 8.66 1.46 23.30
C THR A 9 8.45 0.72 21.98
N PRO A 10 9.31 -0.22 21.58
CA PRO A 10 9.04 -1.04 20.42
C PRO A 10 7.67 -1.71 20.59
N ALA A 11 6.87 -1.70 19.52
CA ALA A 11 5.57 -2.34 19.52
C ALA A 11 5.74 -3.81 19.99
N PRO A 12 4.85 -4.31 20.87
CA PRO A 12 4.90 -5.71 21.26
C PRO A 12 4.78 -6.58 20.00
N ALA A 13 5.70 -7.52 19.83
CA ALA A 13 5.68 -8.47 18.73
C ALA A 13 4.29 -9.13 18.64
N ALA A 14 3.63 -9.01 17.48
CA ALA A 14 2.33 -9.62 17.25
C ALA A 14 2.39 -11.13 17.56
N ALA A 15 1.41 -11.61 18.31
CA ALA A 15 1.29 -13.01 18.72
C ALA A 15 1.28 -13.95 17.51
N ASN A 16 2.18 -14.94 17.51
CA ASN A 16 2.23 -16.10 16.61
C ASN A 16 1.99 -15.80 15.11
N VAL A 17 2.79 -14.91 14.52
CA VAL A 17 2.82 -14.81 13.06
C VAL A 17 3.46 -16.10 12.50
N LYS A 18 2.70 -16.86 11.71
CA LYS A 18 3.19 -18.08 11.06
C LYS A 18 4.30 -17.71 10.06
N THR A 19 5.53 -18.13 10.32
CA THR A 19 6.63 -18.08 9.34
C THR A 19 6.54 -19.25 8.38
N TYR A 20 6.72 -18.99 7.09
CA TYR A 20 6.71 -19.97 6.01
C TYR A 20 8.15 -20.31 5.61
N LYS A 21 8.48 -21.60 5.49
CA LYS A 21 9.82 -22.05 5.09
C LYS A 21 9.99 -22.15 3.59
N SER A 22 8.88 -22.32 2.87
CA SER A 22 8.87 -22.39 1.42
C SER A 22 7.55 -21.89 0.85
N VAL A 23 7.56 -21.56 -0.44
CA VAL A 23 6.37 -21.08 -1.16
C VAL A 23 5.24 -22.12 -1.22
N ASP A 24 5.57 -23.40 -1.09
CA ASP A 24 4.59 -24.50 -1.18
C ASP A 24 3.77 -24.68 0.10
N GLU A 25 4.22 -24.09 1.22
CA GLU A 25 3.49 -24.10 2.51
C GLU A 25 2.42 -23.00 2.60
N ILE A 26 2.36 -22.12 1.59
CA ILE A 26 1.51 -20.94 1.59
C ILE A 26 0.18 -21.28 0.91
N ASP A 27 -0.91 -21.16 1.67
CA ASP A 27 -2.24 -21.03 1.07
C ASP A 27 -2.43 -19.57 0.65
N PHE A 28 -2.11 -19.28 -0.62
CA PHE A 28 -2.16 -17.92 -1.15
C PHE A 28 -3.57 -17.34 -1.15
N HIS A 29 -4.60 -18.14 -1.39
CA HIS A 29 -5.98 -17.66 -1.42
C HIS A 29 -6.45 -17.31 -0.02
N ALA A 30 -6.23 -18.16 0.97
CA ALA A 30 -6.58 -17.86 2.35
C ALA A 30 -5.85 -16.61 2.87
N PHE A 31 -4.55 -16.47 2.57
CA PHE A 31 -3.78 -15.29 2.95
C PHE A 31 -4.28 -14.02 2.25
N ALA A 32 -4.65 -14.12 0.97
CA ALA A 32 -5.17 -13.02 0.18
C ALA A 32 -6.55 -12.54 0.68
N ASP A 33 -7.46 -13.47 1.01
CA ASP A 33 -8.77 -13.16 1.56
C ASP A 33 -8.65 -12.45 2.91
N GLU A 34 -7.79 -12.94 3.80
CA GLU A 34 -7.49 -12.27 5.08
C GLU A 34 -6.93 -10.86 4.87
N THR A 35 -5.99 -10.72 3.92
CA THR A 35 -5.38 -9.43 3.57
C THR A 35 -6.42 -8.43 3.07
N LEU A 36 -7.36 -8.88 2.24
CA LEU A 36 -8.48 -8.08 1.77
C LEU A 36 -9.38 -7.62 2.93
N GLN A 37 -9.73 -8.51 3.86
CA GLN A 37 -10.55 -8.15 5.01
C GLN A 37 -9.86 -7.10 5.89
N ILE A 38 -8.56 -7.25 6.13
CA ILE A 38 -7.77 -6.28 6.90
C ILE A 38 -7.76 -4.92 6.20
N LEU A 39 -7.51 -4.87 4.89
CA LEU A 39 -7.51 -3.62 4.13
C LEU A 39 -8.86 -2.90 4.23
N LEU A 40 -9.96 -3.63 4.02
CA LEU A 40 -11.31 -3.06 4.03
C LEU A 40 -11.73 -2.58 5.42
N ALA A 41 -11.50 -3.39 6.46
CA ALA A 41 -11.78 -3.03 7.84
C ALA A 41 -10.94 -1.83 8.29
N ARG A 42 -9.68 -1.74 7.83
CA ARG A 42 -8.80 -0.60 8.08
C ARG A 42 -9.30 0.66 7.40
N HIS A 43 -9.73 0.54 6.14
CA HIS A 43 -10.26 1.65 5.37
C HIS A 43 -11.53 2.22 5.99
N SER A 44 -12.46 1.38 6.46
CA SER A 44 -13.72 1.83 7.08
C SER A 44 -13.58 2.22 8.55
N GLY A 45 -12.52 1.77 9.24
CA GLY A 45 -12.40 1.86 10.70
C GLY A 45 -13.22 0.78 11.43
N ASP A 46 -13.67 -0.25 10.72
CA ASP A 46 -14.38 -1.38 11.33
C ASP A 46 -13.46 -2.35 12.07
N ASP A 47 -12.15 -2.21 11.90
CA ASP A 47 -11.17 -2.93 12.73
C ASP A 47 -11.17 -2.47 14.21
N LYS A 48 -11.85 -1.35 14.51
CA LYS A 48 -12.00 -0.75 15.86
C LYS A 48 -10.70 -0.37 16.56
N VAL A 49 -9.58 -0.51 15.88
CA VAL A 49 -8.25 -0.12 16.37
C VAL A 49 -7.69 1.07 15.59
N THR A 50 -8.30 1.41 14.45
CA THR A 50 -7.85 2.49 13.58
C THR A 50 -8.79 3.68 13.62
N THR A 51 -8.21 4.87 13.77
CA THR A 51 -8.88 6.15 13.58
C THR A 51 -8.28 6.89 12.39
N TRP A 52 -9.07 7.77 11.78
CA TRP A 52 -8.66 8.59 10.63
C TRP A 52 -8.98 10.05 10.88
N GLU A 53 -8.00 10.92 10.61
CA GLU A 53 -8.13 12.37 10.63
C GLU A 53 -7.88 12.90 9.21
N LEU A 54 -8.78 13.74 8.71
CA LEU A 54 -8.57 14.44 7.44
C LEU A 54 -7.53 15.55 7.67
N VAL A 55 -6.38 15.45 7.00
CA VAL A 55 -5.26 16.38 7.19
C VAL A 55 -5.11 17.36 6.03
N ASP A 56 -5.63 17.02 4.84
CA ASP A 56 -5.62 17.91 3.69
C ASP A 56 -6.74 17.56 2.70
N ALA A 57 -7.18 18.55 1.92
CA ALA A 57 -8.14 18.38 0.84
C ALA A 57 -7.98 19.48 -0.23
N HIS A 58 -8.05 19.07 -1.50
CA HIS A 58 -8.01 19.96 -2.65
C HIS A 58 -9.23 19.74 -3.54
N GLU A 59 -9.89 20.82 -3.94
CA GLU A 59 -11.03 20.74 -4.87
C GLU A 59 -10.57 20.31 -6.27
N GLU A 60 -9.39 20.74 -6.69
CA GLU A 60 -8.76 20.30 -7.93
C GLU A 60 -8.37 18.81 -7.83
N GLY A 61 -8.97 17.97 -8.67
CA GLY A 61 -8.78 16.52 -8.66
C GLY A 61 -9.54 15.75 -7.57
N ASP A 62 -10.40 16.42 -6.78
CA ASP A 62 -11.10 15.84 -5.60
C ASP A 62 -10.15 15.04 -4.70
N VAL A 63 -9.01 15.65 -4.39
CA VAL A 63 -7.95 15.02 -3.59
C VAL A 63 -8.27 15.16 -2.11
N LYS A 64 -8.19 14.06 -1.36
CA LYS A 64 -8.34 14.05 0.09
C LYS A 64 -7.27 13.19 0.73
N ILE A 65 -6.75 13.63 1.86
CA ILE A 65 -5.64 12.97 2.55
C ILE A 65 -6.01 12.80 4.01
N TRP A 66 -5.87 11.57 4.48
CA TRP A 66 -6.07 11.22 5.87
C TRP A 66 -4.80 10.64 6.47
N GLN A 67 -4.50 11.08 7.68
CA GLN A 67 -3.54 10.41 8.54
C GLN A 67 -4.32 9.56 9.54
N GLY A 68 -3.89 8.32 9.73
CA GLY A 68 -4.49 7.45 10.73
C GLY A 68 -3.59 7.18 11.91
N ALA A 69 -4.20 6.65 12.95
CA ALA A 69 -3.53 6.09 14.12
C ALA A 69 -4.09 4.68 14.36
N VAL A 70 -3.21 3.74 14.74
CA VAL A 70 -3.58 2.35 15.02
C VAL A 70 -3.15 2.03 16.44
N GLU A 71 -4.07 1.53 17.26
CA GLU A 71 -3.75 1.11 18.62
C GLU A 71 -2.58 0.11 18.64
N GLY A 72 -1.56 0.40 19.46
CA GLY A 72 -0.37 -0.45 19.58
C GLY A 72 0.66 -0.32 18.44
N SER A 73 0.41 0.49 17.41
CA SER A 73 1.38 0.78 16.35
C SER A 73 2.11 2.10 16.58
N SER A 74 3.43 2.10 16.41
CA SER A 74 4.22 3.34 16.32
C SER A 74 4.24 3.93 14.90
N TRP A 75 3.67 3.22 13.93
CA TRP A 75 3.62 3.62 12.53
C TRP A 75 2.21 4.06 12.17
N SER A 76 2.08 5.29 11.67
CA SER A 76 0.80 5.82 11.22
C SER A 76 0.46 5.28 9.83
N PRO A 77 -0.76 4.77 9.60
CA PRO A 77 -1.26 4.54 8.26
C PRO A 77 -1.60 5.87 7.59
N PHE A 78 -1.52 5.90 6.26
CA PHE A 78 -1.94 7.01 5.41
C PHE A 78 -3.01 6.52 4.45
N ARG A 79 -3.93 7.41 4.11
CA ARG A 79 -4.92 7.19 3.07
C ARG A 79 -5.00 8.44 2.22
N ALA A 80 -5.02 8.27 0.90
CA ALA A 80 -5.34 9.36 -0.01
C ALA A 80 -6.38 8.89 -1.02
N SER A 81 -7.26 9.79 -1.43
CA SER A 81 -8.18 9.54 -2.53
C SER A 81 -8.03 10.61 -3.60
N ARG A 82 -8.22 10.22 -4.86
CA ARG A 82 -8.25 11.12 -6.02
C ARG A 82 -9.27 10.60 -7.03
N ARG A 83 -9.94 11.50 -7.73
CA ARG A 83 -10.73 11.14 -8.91
C ARG A 83 -9.83 11.09 -10.14
N ILE A 84 -9.88 9.99 -10.88
CA ILE A 84 -9.05 9.74 -12.06
C ILE A 84 -9.94 9.47 -13.27
N SER A 85 -9.63 10.12 -14.40
CA SER A 85 -10.41 10.04 -15.64
C SER A 85 -10.08 8.78 -16.48
N ALA A 86 -10.24 7.61 -15.87
CA ALA A 86 -10.08 6.30 -16.54
C ALA A 86 -11.06 5.27 -15.97
N ASP A 87 -11.31 4.20 -16.73
CA ASP A 87 -12.08 3.06 -16.24
C ASP A 87 -11.28 2.24 -15.22
N LYS A 88 -12.00 1.48 -14.40
CA LYS A 88 -11.40 0.75 -13.27
C LYS A 88 -10.44 -0.37 -13.71
N VAL A 89 -10.63 -0.93 -14.90
CA VAL A 89 -9.79 -2.03 -15.41
C VAL A 89 -8.44 -1.49 -15.86
N THR A 90 -8.44 -0.36 -16.58
CA THR A 90 -7.22 0.35 -16.98
C THR A 90 -6.38 0.74 -15.76
N ILE A 91 -7.03 1.29 -14.73
CA ILE A 91 -6.37 1.64 -13.46
C ILE A 91 -5.80 0.40 -12.77
N GLN A 92 -6.59 -0.67 -12.62
CA GLN A 92 -6.13 -1.90 -11.98
C GLN A 92 -4.92 -2.50 -12.70
N ASN A 93 -4.97 -2.59 -14.04
CA ASN A 93 -3.87 -3.17 -14.83
C ASN A 93 -2.58 -2.36 -14.67
N SER A 94 -2.70 -1.02 -14.66
CA SER A 94 -1.54 -0.13 -14.43
C SER A 94 -0.91 -0.33 -13.05
N LEU A 95 -1.73 -0.56 -12.03
CA LEU A 95 -1.28 -0.80 -10.66
C LEU A 95 -0.76 -2.22 -10.41
N LEU A 96 -1.07 -3.19 -11.28
CA LEU A 96 -0.56 -4.56 -11.19
C LEU A 96 0.72 -4.77 -12.00
N ASP A 97 0.94 -3.98 -13.05
CA ASP A 97 2.11 -4.06 -13.92
C ASP A 97 3.39 -3.57 -13.21
N PRO A 98 4.41 -4.42 -13.04
CA PRO A 98 5.67 -4.05 -12.37
C PRO A 98 6.43 -2.90 -13.04
N VAL A 99 6.38 -2.81 -14.37
CA VAL A 99 7.09 -1.78 -15.15
C VAL A 99 6.39 -0.43 -15.01
N LEU A 100 5.05 -0.43 -15.00
CA LEU A 100 4.29 0.79 -14.76
C LEU A 100 4.43 1.25 -13.31
N LEU A 101 4.35 0.35 -12.33
CA LEU A 101 4.53 0.70 -10.92
C LEU A 101 5.84 1.47 -10.65
N LEU A 102 6.95 1.09 -11.30
CA LEU A 102 8.23 1.81 -11.18
C LEU A 102 8.20 3.23 -11.77
N LYS A 103 7.28 3.53 -12.68
CA LYS A 103 7.05 4.88 -13.20
C LYS A 103 6.08 5.68 -12.33
N LEU A 104 5.20 4.98 -11.61
CA LEU A 104 4.19 5.59 -10.75
C LEU A 104 4.77 6.08 -9.43
N ASP A 105 5.71 5.33 -8.85
CA ASP A 105 6.29 5.66 -7.56
C ASP A 105 7.80 5.90 -7.69
N ASP A 106 8.20 7.17 -7.60
CA ASP A 106 9.60 7.59 -7.63
C ASP A 106 10.43 6.98 -6.49
N MET A 107 9.79 6.55 -5.39
CA MET A 107 10.46 5.88 -4.28
C MET A 107 10.69 4.40 -4.53
N MET A 108 10.11 3.82 -5.58
CA MET A 108 10.27 2.42 -5.92
C MET A 108 11.51 2.19 -6.78
N ASP A 109 12.31 1.20 -6.43
CA ASP A 109 13.57 0.85 -7.10
C ASP A 109 13.43 -0.43 -7.92
N ALA A 110 12.78 -1.45 -7.37
CA ALA A 110 12.55 -2.72 -8.07
C ALA A 110 11.22 -3.37 -7.66
N VAL A 111 10.59 -4.04 -8.63
CA VAL A 111 9.42 -4.92 -8.41
C VAL A 111 9.70 -6.24 -9.11
N ASN A 112 9.93 -7.28 -8.33
CA ASN A 112 10.16 -8.63 -8.83
C ASN A 112 8.96 -9.52 -8.49
N VAL A 113 8.28 -10.06 -9.50
CA VAL A 113 7.27 -11.09 -9.29
C VAL A 113 7.99 -12.41 -9.06
N LEU A 114 7.98 -12.89 -7.82
CA LEU A 114 8.60 -14.15 -7.44
C LEU A 114 7.75 -15.36 -7.85
N LYS A 115 6.42 -15.21 -7.80
CA LYS A 115 5.45 -16.23 -8.22
C LYS A 115 4.14 -15.56 -8.66
N ALA A 116 3.66 -15.88 -9.85
CA ALA A 116 2.27 -15.68 -10.22
C ALA A 116 1.48 -16.92 -9.76
N VAL A 117 0.39 -16.71 -9.02
CA VAL A 117 -0.46 -17.79 -8.50
C VAL A 117 -1.58 -18.11 -9.48
N ASP A 118 -2.10 -17.10 -10.16
CA ASP A 118 -3.04 -17.22 -11.28
C ASP A 118 -2.40 -16.79 -12.61
N GLU A 119 -3.06 -17.13 -13.73
CA GLU A 119 -2.58 -16.81 -15.08
C GLU A 119 -2.72 -15.31 -15.38
N GLU A 120 -3.71 -14.65 -14.78
CA GLU A 120 -4.01 -13.23 -14.98
C GLU A 120 -3.11 -12.28 -14.17
N GLY A 121 -2.25 -12.81 -13.30
CA GLY A 121 -1.34 -12.03 -12.45
C GLY A 121 -2.03 -11.22 -11.35
N LYS A 122 -3.29 -11.54 -11.02
CA LYS A 122 -4.09 -10.87 -10.00
C LYS A 122 -3.71 -11.32 -8.60
N LEU A 123 -3.23 -12.54 -8.43
CA LEU A 123 -2.68 -13.07 -7.19
C LEU A 123 -1.20 -13.42 -7.40
N SER A 124 -0.31 -12.75 -6.67
CA SER A 124 1.13 -12.92 -6.86
C SER A 124 1.94 -12.70 -5.58
N LEU A 125 3.04 -13.44 -5.47
CA LEU A 125 4.13 -13.17 -4.52
C LEU A 125 5.12 -12.23 -5.18
N ARG A 126 5.41 -11.10 -4.53
CA ARG A 126 6.30 -10.05 -5.05
C ARG A 126 7.37 -9.70 -4.02
N GLN A 127 8.56 -9.37 -4.51
CA GLN A 127 9.60 -8.68 -3.77
C GLN A 127 9.66 -7.24 -4.30
N ILE A 128 9.42 -6.27 -3.43
CA ILE A 128 9.46 -4.84 -3.77
C ILE A 128 10.61 -4.20 -3.00
N VAL A 129 11.38 -3.36 -3.68
CA VAL A 129 12.48 -2.59 -3.09
C VAL A 129 12.20 -1.10 -3.29
N SER A 130 12.33 -0.32 -2.22
CA SER A 130 12.29 1.13 -2.26
C SER A 130 13.70 1.73 -2.21
N LYS A 131 13.84 2.92 -2.78
CA LYS A 131 15.06 3.72 -2.71
C LYS A 131 15.32 4.18 -1.28
N GLY A 132 16.60 4.21 -0.91
CA GLY A 132 17.02 4.87 0.32
C GLY A 132 16.97 6.38 0.17
N VAL A 133 16.46 7.07 1.19
CA VAL A 133 16.47 8.54 1.30
C VAL A 133 17.22 8.89 2.57
N PHE A 134 18.45 9.36 2.44
CA PHE A 134 19.32 9.67 3.58
C PHE A 134 18.58 10.49 4.65
N PRO A 135 18.58 10.07 5.94
CA PRO A 135 19.37 9.00 6.56
C PRO A 135 18.72 7.60 6.55
N VAL A 136 17.61 7.42 5.85
CA VAL A 136 16.82 6.19 5.80
C VAL A 136 17.35 5.30 4.65
N ALA A 137 17.89 4.13 4.99
CA ALA A 137 18.29 3.11 4.02
C ALA A 137 17.15 2.66 3.07
N ALA A 138 17.47 1.92 2.01
CA ALA A 138 16.46 1.25 1.18
C ALA A 138 15.61 0.28 2.02
N ARG A 139 14.34 0.08 1.66
CA ARG A 139 13.50 -0.95 2.27
C ARG A 139 13.19 -2.04 1.26
N GLU A 140 13.11 -3.27 1.74
CA GLU A 140 12.59 -4.39 0.97
C GLU A 140 11.36 -4.98 1.67
N PHE A 141 10.41 -5.43 0.85
CA PHE A 141 9.18 -6.08 1.29
C PHE A 141 8.96 -7.34 0.46
N VAL A 142 8.65 -8.45 1.13
CA VAL A 142 8.16 -9.67 0.50
C VAL A 142 6.68 -9.78 0.79
N LEU A 143 5.84 -9.66 -0.23
CA LEU A 143 4.40 -9.49 -0.06
C LEU A 143 3.58 -10.33 -1.03
N VAL A 144 2.38 -10.68 -0.58
CA VAL A 144 1.33 -11.21 -1.47
C VAL A 144 0.48 -10.03 -1.90
N THR A 145 0.30 -9.85 -3.20
CA THR A 145 -0.62 -8.90 -3.82
C THR A 145 -1.80 -9.65 -4.42
N TYR A 146 -3.01 -9.21 -4.12
CA TYR A 146 -4.25 -9.76 -4.64
C TYR A 146 -5.17 -8.68 -5.19
N ALA A 147 -5.68 -8.86 -6.41
CA ALA A 147 -6.69 -8.00 -7.02
C ALA A 147 -8.00 -8.77 -7.24
N THR A 148 -9.12 -8.18 -6.81
CA THR A 148 -10.44 -8.80 -6.95
C THR A 148 -11.56 -7.77 -7.05
N ALA A 149 -12.73 -8.22 -7.51
CA ALA A 149 -13.95 -7.43 -7.54
C ALA A 149 -14.81 -7.72 -6.30
N LEU A 150 -15.33 -6.67 -5.69
CA LEU A 150 -16.29 -6.77 -4.61
C LEU A 150 -17.73 -6.93 -5.15
N PRO A 151 -18.66 -7.48 -4.35
CA PRO A 151 -20.08 -7.60 -4.76
C PRO A 151 -20.77 -6.28 -5.10
N ASP A 152 -20.26 -5.16 -4.58
CA ASP A 152 -20.76 -3.81 -4.86
C ASP A 152 -20.17 -3.17 -6.14
N GLY A 153 -19.34 -3.91 -6.86
CA GLY A 153 -18.78 -3.49 -8.15
C GLY A 153 -17.44 -2.75 -8.07
N ARG A 154 -16.92 -2.50 -6.86
CA ARG A 154 -15.56 -1.98 -6.66
C ARG A 154 -14.51 -2.99 -7.08
N LEU A 155 -13.38 -2.51 -7.60
CA LEU A 155 -12.15 -3.30 -7.68
C LEU A 155 -11.26 -2.94 -6.50
N VAL A 156 -10.62 -3.96 -5.91
CA VAL A 156 -9.71 -3.79 -4.79
C VAL A 156 -8.42 -4.53 -5.08
N ILE A 157 -7.30 -3.86 -4.83
CA ILE A 157 -5.97 -4.45 -4.81
C ILE A 157 -5.49 -4.38 -3.36
N ALA A 158 -5.12 -5.51 -2.77
CA ALA A 158 -4.61 -5.58 -1.40
C ALA A 158 -3.24 -6.24 -1.38
N SER A 159 -2.34 -5.73 -0.54
CA SER A 159 -0.98 -6.25 -0.39
C SER A 159 -0.57 -6.29 1.08
N ARG A 160 0.06 -7.38 1.51
CA ARG A 160 0.57 -7.56 2.87
C ARG A 160 1.84 -8.40 2.87
N SER A 161 2.76 -8.05 3.76
CA SER A 161 4.00 -8.81 3.92
C SER A 161 3.71 -10.23 4.39
N ILE A 162 4.40 -11.18 3.77
CA ILE A 162 4.36 -12.59 4.16
C ILE A 162 5.74 -12.96 4.73
N PRO A 163 5.80 -13.50 5.96
CA PRO A 163 7.07 -13.90 6.58
C PRO A 163 7.58 -15.20 5.93
N LEU A 164 8.21 -15.07 4.77
CA LEU A 164 8.79 -16.16 4.00
C LEU A 164 10.31 -16.20 4.19
N GLU A 165 10.82 -17.34 4.64
CA GLU A 165 12.26 -17.58 4.77
C GLU A 165 12.94 -17.75 3.40
N GLY A 166 14.25 -17.53 3.36
CA GLY A 166 15.08 -17.83 2.19
C GLY A 166 14.98 -16.82 1.04
N VAL A 167 14.13 -15.80 1.12
CA VAL A 167 14.13 -14.70 0.14
C VAL A 167 15.35 -13.78 0.38
N PRO A 168 16.31 -13.70 -0.56
CA PRO A 168 17.51 -12.90 -0.38
C PRO A 168 17.18 -11.43 -0.15
N LEU A 169 17.79 -10.83 0.87
CA LEU A 169 17.69 -9.40 1.13
C LEU A 169 18.69 -8.66 0.20
N PRO A 170 18.24 -7.68 -0.59
CA PRO A 170 19.14 -6.84 -1.39
C PRO A 170 20.18 -6.14 -0.52
N GLU A 171 21.39 -5.95 -1.06
CA GLU A 171 22.49 -5.33 -0.33
C GLU A 171 22.14 -3.90 0.11
N GLY A 172 22.40 -3.58 1.38
CA GLY A 172 22.14 -2.26 1.95
C GLY A 172 20.66 -1.96 2.24
N ALA A 173 19.74 -2.85 1.90
CA ALA A 173 18.32 -2.73 2.25
C ALA A 173 18.04 -3.27 3.66
N VAL A 174 16.98 -2.75 4.28
CA VAL A 174 16.39 -3.29 5.50
C VAL A 174 15.04 -3.90 5.14
N ARG A 175 14.75 -5.12 5.59
CA ARG A 175 13.42 -5.71 5.41
C ARG A 175 12.42 -4.96 6.29
N GLY A 176 11.46 -4.30 5.66
CA GLY A 176 10.32 -3.71 6.32
C GLY A 176 9.15 -4.69 6.36
N GLU A 177 8.11 -4.31 7.08
CA GLU A 177 6.84 -5.03 7.13
C GLU A 177 5.73 -4.13 6.55
N ASN A 178 5.25 -4.50 5.38
CA ASN A 178 4.00 -3.96 4.84
C ASN A 178 2.82 -4.59 5.61
N ILE A 179 2.33 -3.91 6.64
CA ILE A 179 1.24 -4.39 7.49
C ILE A 179 -0.03 -4.54 6.65
N VAL A 180 -0.38 -3.51 5.87
CA VAL A 180 -1.37 -3.60 4.79
C VAL A 180 -1.26 -2.37 3.89
N THR A 181 -1.22 -2.57 2.58
CA THR A 181 -1.40 -1.52 1.58
C THR A 181 -2.44 -1.96 0.56
N GLY A 182 -3.02 -1.00 -0.16
CA GLY A 182 -3.93 -1.34 -1.24
C GLY A 182 -4.63 -0.17 -1.87
N TYR A 183 -5.41 -0.49 -2.89
CA TYR A 183 -6.21 0.43 -3.67
C TYR A 183 -7.66 -0.03 -3.64
N ILE A 184 -8.59 0.90 -3.45
CA ILE A 184 -10.02 0.71 -3.60
C ILE A 184 -10.46 1.61 -4.75
N ILE A 185 -10.98 1.01 -5.81
CA ILE A 185 -11.31 1.66 -7.08
C ILE A 185 -12.82 1.58 -7.27
N GLN A 186 -13.49 2.71 -7.13
CA GLN A 186 -14.93 2.85 -7.37
C GLN A 186 -15.14 3.54 -8.71
N GLU A 187 -15.75 2.83 -9.65
CA GLU A 187 -16.10 3.41 -10.95
C GLU A 187 -17.38 4.23 -10.87
N THR A 188 -17.38 5.32 -11.63
CA THR A 188 -18.40 6.37 -11.71
C THR A 188 -18.40 6.91 -13.16
N THR A 189 -19.24 7.90 -13.44
CA THR A 189 -19.23 8.64 -14.71
C THR A 189 -19.08 10.13 -14.45
N ASP A 190 -18.29 10.82 -15.28
CA ASP A 190 -18.18 12.27 -15.24
C ASP A 190 -19.46 12.96 -15.74
N ALA A 191 -19.49 14.30 -15.71
CA ALA A 191 -20.63 15.09 -16.17
C ALA A 191 -20.98 14.90 -17.66
N ASN A 192 -20.06 14.33 -18.45
CA ASN A 192 -20.22 14.05 -19.88
C ASN A 192 -20.56 12.57 -20.15
N GLY A 193 -20.73 11.75 -19.11
CA GLY A 193 -21.00 10.33 -19.22
C GLY A 193 -19.76 9.47 -19.54
N LYS A 194 -18.55 10.01 -19.44
CA LYS A 194 -17.31 9.24 -19.59
C LYS A 194 -16.97 8.49 -18.30
N PRO A 195 -16.42 7.27 -18.37
CA PRO A 195 -15.96 6.55 -17.18
C PRO A 195 -14.91 7.34 -16.41
N CYS A 196 -15.06 7.38 -15.09
CA CYS A 196 -14.04 7.88 -14.17
C CYS A 196 -14.04 7.01 -12.92
N CYS A 197 -12.99 7.09 -12.11
CA CYS A 197 -12.90 6.34 -10.86
C CYS A 197 -12.52 7.22 -9.69
N ASP A 198 -13.16 7.01 -8.55
CA ASP A 198 -12.67 7.45 -7.26
C ASP A 198 -11.69 6.38 -6.75
N VAL A 199 -10.40 6.70 -6.77
CA VAL A 199 -9.32 5.78 -6.38
C VAL A 199 -8.84 6.17 -4.99
N THR A 200 -8.90 5.23 -4.05
CA THR A 200 -8.36 5.39 -2.70
C THR A 200 -7.15 4.48 -2.51
N LEU A 201 -5.99 5.07 -2.24
CA LEU A 201 -4.80 4.38 -1.77
C LEU A 201 -4.78 4.38 -0.23
N LEU A 202 -4.46 3.23 0.36
CA LEU A 202 -4.17 3.08 1.79
C LEU A 202 -2.80 2.44 1.95
N ALA A 203 -1.97 2.99 2.83
CA ALA A 203 -0.66 2.44 3.16
C ALA A 203 -0.42 2.41 4.67
N HIS A 204 -0.15 1.22 5.21
CA HIS A 204 0.32 1.03 6.58
C HIS A 204 1.56 0.14 6.57
N VAL A 205 2.70 0.74 6.86
CA VAL A 205 4.01 0.10 6.70
C VAL A 205 4.87 0.38 7.93
N ASP A 206 5.43 -0.68 8.49
CA ASP A 206 6.55 -0.62 9.43
C ASP A 206 7.85 -0.66 8.62
N LEU A 207 8.56 0.46 8.58
CA LEU A 207 9.82 0.56 7.82
C LEU A 207 11.01 -0.06 8.56
N SER A 208 10.79 -0.58 9.77
CA SER A 208 11.75 -1.14 10.70
C SER A 208 12.89 -0.18 11.09
N GLY A 209 13.51 -0.49 12.23
CA GLY A 209 14.56 0.34 12.81
C GLY A 209 14.06 1.66 13.39
N TYR A 210 14.99 2.56 13.70
CA TYR A 210 14.69 3.84 14.32
C TYR A 210 14.65 4.94 13.25
N ILE A 211 13.44 5.31 12.83
CA ILE A 211 13.19 6.42 11.90
C ILE A 211 12.47 7.54 12.66
N PRO A 212 12.97 8.79 12.62
CA PRO A 212 12.26 9.93 13.20
C PRO A 212 10.85 10.08 12.61
N ALA A 213 9.85 10.29 13.46
CA ALA A 213 8.44 10.41 13.06
C ALA A 213 8.19 11.48 11.99
N THR A 214 8.97 12.58 11.99
CA THR A 214 8.87 13.63 10.97
C THR A 214 9.21 13.12 9.57
N ILE A 215 10.17 12.21 9.44
CA ILE A 215 10.53 11.59 8.16
C ILE A 215 9.45 10.61 7.72
N VAL A 216 8.92 9.82 8.65
CA VAL A 216 7.80 8.90 8.38
C VAL A 216 6.59 9.66 7.85
N ASN A 217 6.21 10.76 8.50
CA ASN A 217 5.07 11.57 8.09
C ASN A 217 5.27 12.26 6.73
N MET A 218 6.49 12.74 6.46
CA MET A 218 6.83 13.35 5.17
C MET A 218 6.76 12.32 4.04
N LEU A 219 7.40 11.15 4.22
CA LEU A 219 7.41 10.10 3.20
C LEU A 219 5.98 9.57 2.98
N GLY A 220 5.22 9.33 4.05
CA GLY A 220 3.86 8.80 3.98
C GLY A 220 2.89 9.71 3.20
N THR A 221 2.88 11.01 3.48
CA THR A 221 1.96 11.94 2.81
C THR A 221 2.39 12.25 1.37
N SER A 222 3.66 12.61 1.15
CA SER A 222 4.12 13.07 -0.18
C SER A 222 4.21 11.96 -1.23
N SER A 223 4.56 10.72 -0.85
CA SER A 223 4.63 9.61 -1.81
C SER A 223 3.24 9.16 -2.26
N THR A 224 2.30 9.06 -1.33
CA THR A 224 0.92 8.62 -1.59
C THR A 224 0.20 9.53 -2.58
N ILE A 225 0.37 10.86 -2.45
CA ILE A 225 -0.22 11.84 -3.39
C ILE A 225 0.42 11.71 -4.77
N LYS A 226 1.76 11.77 -4.83
CA LYS A 226 2.50 11.71 -6.09
C LYS A 226 2.21 10.44 -6.88
N LEU A 227 2.02 9.32 -6.18
CA LEU A 227 1.64 8.06 -6.83
C LEU A 227 0.30 8.20 -7.56
N LEU A 228 -0.72 8.78 -6.91
CA LEU A 228 -2.03 9.00 -7.54
C LEU A 228 -1.98 10.02 -8.67
N ASP A 229 -1.13 11.05 -8.56
CA ASP A 229 -0.91 12.03 -9.63
C ASP A 229 -0.24 11.37 -10.86
N ASN A 230 0.81 10.58 -10.62
CA ASN A 230 1.51 9.84 -11.67
C ASN A 230 0.59 8.77 -12.30
N LEU A 231 -0.29 8.17 -11.51
CA LEU A 231 -1.28 7.20 -11.99
C LEU A 231 -2.24 7.85 -12.97
N GLU A 232 -2.81 9.01 -12.63
CA GLU A 232 -3.63 9.77 -13.55
C GLU A 232 -2.89 10.10 -14.85
N ALA A 233 -1.67 10.63 -14.75
CA ALA A 233 -0.87 10.97 -15.92
C ALA A 233 -0.56 9.74 -16.81
N VAL A 234 -0.28 8.58 -16.22
CA VAL A 234 0.01 7.36 -16.98
C VAL A 234 -1.23 6.81 -17.67
N VAL A 235 -2.39 6.79 -17.01
CA VAL A 235 -3.61 6.24 -17.62
C VAL A 235 -4.22 7.18 -18.66
N GLU A 236 -4.02 8.49 -18.53
CA GLU A 236 -4.42 9.46 -19.57
C GLU A 236 -3.66 9.26 -20.89
N VAL A 237 -2.38 8.89 -20.83
CA VAL A 237 -1.57 8.60 -22.04
C VAL A 237 -2.01 7.29 -22.71
N GLN A 238 -2.69 6.40 -21.98
CA GLN A 238 -3.18 5.12 -22.49
C GLN A 238 -4.59 5.20 -23.10
N ALA A 239 -5.33 6.28 -22.84
CA ALA A 239 -6.71 6.51 -23.29
C ALA A 239 -6.80 7.22 -24.65
#